data_AF-A0A8S3SVT3-F1
#
_entry.id   AF-A0A8S3SVT3-F1
#
_cell.length_a   1.000
_cell.length_b   1.000
_cell.length_c   1.000
_cell.angle_alpha   90.00
_cell.angle_beta   90.00
_cell.angle_gamma   90.00
#
_symmetry.space_group_name_H-M   'P 1'
#
loop_
_entity.id
_entity.type
_entity.pdbx_description
1 polymer ?
#
loop_
_entity_poly.entity_id
_entity_poly.type
_entity_poly.pdbx_seq_one_letter_code
_entity_poly.pdbx_strand_id
1 'polypeptide(L)'
;MATKFKEEEIITAQPTSPKTPTAEMMKTFEMFEKMGAKPKADTPEDLKNWMMEYLMSQGALKEQKPEPAPNLQPHSLVAPPKPVNVTKMMMNHPPKITWFSGTEPKAGDTTYELWRHEVQCLLKQNYEQDAILNAVRRSLRGEAGLVAMRLELNATVKVIIQKLDSIYGSVDKKEELLAEFYGSRQRPTESVTAWSCRLEGIIGKAVDRGLVQRQDVDNMLHAMIWTGLKPHLKDISGHKYDNDLIRLW
;
A
#
# COMPACT_ATOMS: atom_id res chain seq x y z
N MET A 1 -1.55 47.26 56.04
CA MET A 1 -2.12 47.73 54.75
C MET A 1 -1.52 46.85 53.65
N ALA A 2 -2.11 45.71 53.31
CA ALA A 2 -3.26 45.54 52.42
C ALA A 2 -2.97 46.01 50.97
N THR A 3 -2.52 45.12 50.09
CA THR A 3 -3.15 44.90 48.77
C THR A 3 -2.68 43.60 48.11
N LYS A 4 -3.69 42.80 47.72
CA LYS A 4 -3.68 41.60 46.87
C LYS A 4 -3.51 41.98 45.40
N PHE A 5 -2.70 41.25 44.64
CA PHE A 5 -2.86 41.02 43.19
C PHE A 5 -2.22 39.66 42.87
N LYS A 6 -2.97 38.55 42.94
CA LYS A 6 -3.66 37.85 41.84
C LYS A 6 -2.76 37.52 40.65
N GLU A 7 -2.36 36.25 40.61
CA GLU A 7 -1.97 35.49 39.43
C GLU A 7 -3.11 35.53 38.40
N GLU A 8 -2.79 35.84 37.14
CA GLU A 8 -3.65 35.52 36.00
C GLU A 8 -2.84 34.66 35.03
N GLU A 9 -3.29 33.41 34.92
CA GLU A 9 -2.89 32.43 33.91
C GLU A 9 -3.18 32.96 32.51
N ILE A 10 -2.14 33.03 31.68
CA ILE A 10 -2.28 33.22 30.24
C ILE A 10 -2.69 31.86 29.65
N ILE A 11 -4.00 31.62 29.60
CA ILE A 11 -4.60 30.52 28.84
C ILE A 11 -4.41 30.85 27.37
N THR A 12 -3.50 30.12 26.73
CA THR A 12 -3.28 30.15 25.28
C THR A 12 -4.51 29.54 24.61
N ALA A 13 -5.40 30.40 24.12
CA ALA A 13 -6.54 30.01 23.30
C ALA A 13 -6.04 29.42 21.97
N GLN A 14 -6.41 28.16 21.71
CA GLN A 14 -6.19 27.51 20.43
C GLN A 14 -6.97 28.22 19.31
N PRO A 15 -6.43 28.24 18.08
CA PRO A 15 -7.05 28.93 16.95
C PRO A 15 -8.33 28.23 16.50
N THR A 16 -9.39 29.01 16.37
CA THR A 16 -10.67 28.62 15.79
C THR A 16 -10.50 28.11 14.36
N SER A 17 -10.93 26.87 14.11
CA SER A 17 -10.98 26.25 12.79
C SER A 17 -11.71 27.10 11.74
N PRO A 18 -11.33 26.99 10.46
CA PRO A 18 -11.85 27.81 9.37
C PRO A 18 -13.33 27.51 9.07
N LYS A 19 -14.16 28.57 9.06
CA LYS A 19 -15.58 28.59 8.67
C LYS A 19 -15.79 28.49 7.15
N THR A 20 -15.02 27.64 6.46
CA THR A 20 -15.07 27.55 5.00
C THR A 20 -15.47 26.13 4.60
N PRO A 21 -16.61 25.95 3.89
CA PRO A 21 -17.02 24.63 3.42
C PRO A 21 -15.95 24.02 2.53
N THR A 22 -15.47 22.82 2.88
CA THR A 22 -14.48 22.10 2.06
C THR A 22 -15.12 21.59 0.76
N ALA A 23 -14.30 21.39 -0.28
CA ALA A 23 -14.76 20.89 -1.58
C ALA A 23 -15.49 19.54 -1.50
N GLU A 24 -15.17 18.72 -0.50
CA GLU A 24 -15.87 17.46 -0.21
C GLU A 24 -17.28 17.68 0.35
N MET A 25 -17.45 18.68 1.24
CA MET A 25 -18.77 19.05 1.76
C MET A 25 -19.70 19.55 0.64
N MET A 26 -19.20 20.39 -0.28
CA MET A 26 -20.01 20.88 -1.40
C MET A 26 -20.52 19.74 -2.29
N LYS A 27 -19.68 18.73 -2.58
CA LYS A 27 -20.11 17.53 -3.32
C LYS A 27 -21.19 16.75 -2.58
N THR A 28 -21.09 16.63 -1.25
CA THR A 28 -22.14 15.98 -0.46
C THR A 28 -23.44 16.77 -0.46
N PHE A 29 -23.41 18.11 -0.39
CA PHE A 29 -24.60 18.96 -0.51
C PHE A 29 -25.28 18.79 -1.88
N GLU A 30 -24.53 18.81 -2.98
CA GLU A 30 -25.06 18.58 -4.33
C GLU A 30 -25.72 17.19 -4.48
N MET A 31 -25.15 16.18 -3.82
CA MET A 31 -25.69 14.81 -3.84
C MET A 31 -27.03 14.72 -3.08
N PHE A 32 -27.16 15.40 -1.94
CA PHE A 32 -28.42 15.44 -1.18
C PHE A 32 -29.49 16.30 -1.85
N GLU A 33 -29.11 17.41 -2.48
CA GLU A 33 -30.04 18.25 -3.24
C GLU A 33 -30.65 17.49 -4.43
N LYS A 34 -29.85 16.65 -5.11
CA LYS A 34 -30.35 15.70 -6.13
C LYS A 34 -31.30 14.64 -5.57
N MET A 35 -31.22 14.32 -4.28
CA MET A 35 -32.14 13.42 -3.57
C MET A 35 -33.34 14.16 -2.93
N GLY A 36 -33.51 15.46 -3.20
CA GLY A 36 -34.62 16.25 -2.70
C GLY A 36 -34.50 16.67 -1.23
N ALA A 37 -33.33 16.50 -0.61
CA ALA A 37 -33.07 16.88 0.77
C ALA A 37 -32.08 18.06 0.82
N LYS A 38 -32.40 19.10 1.60
CA LYS A 38 -31.52 20.24 1.81
C LYS A 38 -30.93 20.19 3.22
N PRO A 39 -29.65 19.80 3.37
CA PRO A 39 -29.03 19.77 4.69
C PRO A 39 -28.88 21.18 5.23
N LYS A 40 -29.28 21.40 6.49
CA LYS A 40 -29.01 22.64 7.23
C LYS A 40 -27.82 22.37 8.16
N ALA A 41 -26.61 22.61 7.68
CA ALA A 41 -25.40 22.43 8.48
C ALA A 41 -24.33 23.43 8.04
N ASP A 42 -23.82 24.21 8.99
CA ASP A 42 -22.78 25.22 8.75
C ASP A 42 -21.37 24.70 9.11
N THR A 43 -21.27 23.51 9.71
CA THR A 43 -20.00 22.84 10.06
C THR A 43 -19.98 21.37 9.61
N PRO A 44 -18.78 20.76 9.45
CA PRO A 44 -18.65 19.35 9.07
C PRO A 44 -19.27 18.39 10.10
N GLU A 45 -19.24 18.77 11.38
CA GLU A 45 -19.79 18.01 12.50
C GLU A 45 -21.32 18.08 12.49
N ASP A 46 -21.89 19.26 12.21
CA ASP A 46 -23.33 19.43 12.04
C ASP A 46 -23.86 18.65 10.83
N LEU A 47 -23.09 18.61 9.74
CA LEU A 47 -23.47 17.85 8.54
C LEU A 47 -23.50 16.35 8.84
N LYS A 48 -22.54 15.85 9.62
CA LYS A 48 -22.49 14.44 10.02
C LYS A 48 -23.67 14.07 10.91
N ASN A 49 -24.02 14.93 11.87
CA ASN A 49 -25.17 14.71 12.75
C ASN A 49 -26.48 14.74 11.96
N TRP A 50 -26.66 15.72 11.07
CA TRP A 50 -27.81 15.80 10.18
C TRP A 50 -27.92 14.58 9.26
N MET A 51 -26.82 14.08 8.71
CA MET A 51 -26.80 12.88 7.87
C MET A 51 -27.23 11.63 8.65
N MET A 52 -26.77 11.49 9.90
CA MET A 52 -27.18 10.38 10.76
C MET A 52 -28.68 10.44 11.08
N GLU A 53 -29.21 11.63 11.36
CA GLU A 53 -30.64 11.86 11.60
C GLU A 53 -31.50 11.61 10.34
N TYR A 54 -31.04 12.07 9.18
CA TYR A 54 -31.70 11.83 7.90
C TYR A 54 -31.76 10.32 7.57
N LEU A 55 -30.66 9.58 7.76
CA LEU A 55 -30.63 8.12 7.56
C LEU A 55 -31.51 7.36 8.56
N MET A 56 -31.62 7.84 9.80
CA MET A 56 -32.58 7.30 10.77
C MET A 56 -34.03 7.56 10.34
N SER A 57 -34.33 8.77 9.82
CA SER A 57 -35.67 9.12 9.30
C SER A 57 -36.09 8.31 8.07
N GLN A 58 -35.14 7.89 7.24
CA GLN A 58 -35.36 7.04 6.06
C GLN A 58 -35.46 5.54 6.40
N GLY A 59 -35.41 5.17 7.69
CA GLY A 59 -35.59 3.79 8.15
C GLY A 59 -34.42 2.84 7.87
N ALA A 60 -33.24 3.36 7.52
CA ALA A 60 -32.05 2.56 7.21
C ALA A 60 -31.31 2.05 8.46
N LEU A 61 -31.63 2.56 9.65
CA LEU A 61 -31.15 2.09 10.96
C LEU A 61 -32.36 1.86 11.87
N LYS A 62 -32.66 0.60 12.21
CA LYS A 62 -33.74 0.26 13.15
C LYS A 62 -33.27 0.45 14.59
N GLU A 63 -34.02 1.22 15.38
CA GLU A 63 -33.92 1.30 16.84
C GLU A 63 -34.12 -0.09 17.48
N GLN A 64 -33.24 -0.49 18.39
CA GLN A 64 -33.48 -1.64 19.27
C GLN A 64 -34.44 -1.22 20.39
N LYS A 65 -35.65 -1.77 20.36
CA LYS A 65 -36.67 -1.63 21.40
C LYS A 65 -36.40 -2.64 22.53
N PRO A 66 -36.24 -2.25 23.81
CA PRO A 66 -36.23 -3.19 24.92
C PRO A 66 -37.67 -3.48 25.39
N GLU A 67 -38.03 -4.75 25.51
CA GLU A 67 -39.27 -5.25 26.15
C GLU A 67 -39.03 -5.42 27.69
N PRO A 68 -40.03 -5.20 28.57
CA PRO A 68 -39.78 -4.82 29.96
C PRO A 68 -39.62 -6.02 30.90
N ALA A 69 -38.71 -5.91 31.87
CA ALA A 69 -38.61 -6.80 33.03
C ALA A 69 -39.14 -6.10 34.30
N PRO A 70 -39.72 -6.85 35.27
CA PRO A 70 -40.53 -6.31 36.36
C PRO A 70 -39.71 -5.65 37.48
N ASN A 71 -40.36 -4.69 38.12
CA ASN A 71 -39.89 -3.76 39.14
C ASN A 71 -39.80 -4.42 40.54
N LEU A 72 -38.69 -4.24 41.27
CA LEU A 72 -38.62 -3.49 42.55
C LEU A 72 -37.23 -3.62 43.24
N GLN A 73 -36.77 -2.46 43.72
CA GLN A 73 -35.45 -1.94 44.15
C GLN A 73 -34.93 -2.47 45.53
N PRO A 74 -33.93 -1.87 46.23
CA PRO A 74 -32.78 -0.98 45.88
C PRO A 74 -31.41 -1.42 46.53
N HIS A 75 -30.35 -0.59 46.36
CA HIS A 75 -29.15 -0.39 47.23
C HIS A 75 -27.75 -0.78 46.67
N SER A 76 -26.78 0.14 46.91
CA SER A 76 -25.31 0.05 46.85
C SER A 76 -24.55 0.37 45.54
N LEU A 77 -24.15 1.64 45.47
CA LEU A 77 -22.83 2.18 45.06
C LEU A 77 -21.84 1.21 44.40
N VAL A 78 -21.64 1.31 43.08
CA VAL A 78 -20.39 0.91 42.39
C VAL A 78 -20.04 1.91 41.28
N ALA A 79 -18.74 2.20 41.18
CA ALA A 79 -17.98 3.20 40.44
C ALA A 79 -18.37 3.53 38.97
N PRO A 80 -17.94 4.71 38.45
CA PRO A 80 -18.14 5.10 37.05
C PRO A 80 -17.50 4.11 36.06
N PRO A 81 -18.13 3.85 34.89
CA PRO A 81 -17.55 2.97 33.89
C PRO A 81 -16.28 3.58 33.31
N LYS A 82 -15.19 2.82 33.38
CA LYS A 82 -13.91 3.15 32.71
C LYS A 82 -14.18 3.35 31.21
N PRO A 83 -13.50 4.29 30.54
CA PRO A 83 -13.63 4.45 29.10
C PRO A 83 -13.22 3.11 28.45
N VAL A 84 -14.17 2.52 27.73
CA VAL A 84 -13.89 1.40 26.85
C VAL A 84 -12.86 1.93 25.87
N ASN A 85 -11.62 1.44 25.99
CA ASN A 85 -10.64 1.61 24.95
C ASN A 85 -11.26 0.99 23.70
N VAL A 86 -11.79 1.84 22.82
CA VAL A 86 -12.07 1.49 21.44
C VAL A 86 -10.70 1.24 20.84
N THR A 87 -10.18 0.04 21.08
CA THR A 87 -9.11 -0.53 20.28
C THR A 87 -9.66 -0.41 18.88
N LYS A 88 -9.04 0.46 18.09
CA LYS A 88 -9.27 0.54 16.65
C LYS A 88 -9.02 -0.88 16.15
N MET A 89 -10.07 -1.68 16.05
CA MET A 89 -10.05 -2.93 15.34
C MET A 89 -9.84 -2.50 13.90
N MET A 90 -8.57 -2.33 13.53
CA MET A 90 -8.17 -2.32 12.15
C MET A 90 -8.73 -3.64 11.65
N MET A 91 -9.81 -3.55 10.86
CA MET A 91 -10.31 -4.69 10.13
C MET A 91 -9.11 -5.12 9.27
N ASN A 92 -8.35 -6.10 9.75
CA ASN A 92 -7.23 -6.67 9.05
C ASN A 92 -7.83 -7.46 7.90
N HIS A 93 -8.22 -6.76 6.84
CA HIS A 93 -8.65 -7.39 5.63
C HIS A 93 -7.54 -8.35 5.21
N PRO A 94 -7.89 -9.62 4.91
CA PRO A 94 -6.88 -10.58 4.50
C PRO A 94 -6.13 -9.98 3.31
N PRO A 95 -4.79 -10.01 3.33
CA PRO A 95 -3.99 -9.38 2.30
C PRO A 95 -4.37 -9.95 0.94
N LYS A 96 -4.66 -9.06 -0.01
CA LYS A 96 -5.00 -9.45 -1.38
C LYS A 96 -3.70 -9.62 -2.17
N ILE A 97 -3.55 -10.78 -2.79
CA ILE A 97 -2.44 -11.12 -3.70
C ILE A 97 -3.07 -11.43 -5.05
N THR A 98 -2.44 -10.97 -6.13
CA THR A 98 -2.85 -11.32 -7.49
C THR A 98 -2.73 -12.83 -7.74
N TRP A 99 -3.53 -13.36 -8.67
CA TRP A 99 -3.53 -14.80 -8.92
C TRP A 99 -2.34 -15.24 -9.77
N PHE A 100 -1.83 -16.43 -9.48
CA PHE A 100 -0.75 -17.07 -10.26
C PHE A 100 -1.11 -18.53 -10.56
N SER A 101 -1.10 -18.92 -11.84
CA SER A 101 -1.41 -20.29 -12.27
C SER A 101 -0.20 -21.16 -12.66
N GLY A 102 0.97 -20.58 -12.88
CA GLY A 102 2.14 -21.29 -13.41
C GLY A 102 2.52 -20.87 -14.85
N THR A 103 2.95 -21.83 -15.65
CA THR A 103 3.55 -21.62 -17.00
C THR A 103 2.55 -21.13 -18.05
N GLU A 104 1.27 -21.45 -17.89
CA GLU A 104 0.19 -21.00 -18.77
C GLU A 104 -0.66 -19.96 -18.03
N PRO A 105 -0.51 -18.65 -18.34
CA PRO A 105 -1.29 -17.61 -17.71
C PRO A 105 -2.75 -17.73 -18.16
N LYS A 106 -3.67 -17.92 -17.21
CA LYS A 106 -5.11 -17.76 -17.44
C LYS A 106 -5.49 -16.29 -17.35
N ALA A 107 -6.66 -15.93 -17.84
CA ALA A 107 -7.16 -14.56 -17.73
C ALA A 107 -7.13 -14.08 -16.26
N GLY A 108 -6.46 -12.94 -16.04
CA GLY A 108 -6.26 -12.36 -14.72
C GLY A 108 -5.11 -12.96 -13.89
N ASP A 109 -4.25 -13.81 -14.48
CA ASP A 109 -2.99 -14.23 -13.84
C ASP A 109 -1.87 -13.22 -14.04
N THR A 110 -1.02 -13.13 -13.02
CA THR A 110 0.23 -12.39 -13.06
C THR A 110 1.42 -13.32 -13.38
N THR A 111 2.60 -12.74 -13.63
CA THR A 111 3.84 -13.51 -13.79
C THR A 111 4.39 -13.95 -12.42
N TYR A 112 5.20 -15.01 -12.41
CA TYR A 112 5.80 -15.51 -11.17
C TYR A 112 6.61 -14.43 -10.43
N GLU A 113 7.41 -13.66 -11.16
CA GLU A 113 8.24 -12.59 -10.59
C GLU A 113 7.40 -11.51 -9.89
N LEU A 114 6.29 -11.08 -10.51
CA LEU A 114 5.41 -10.07 -9.93
C LEU A 114 4.64 -10.62 -8.72
N TRP A 115 4.13 -11.85 -8.81
CA TRP A 115 3.51 -12.54 -7.67
C TRP A 115 4.48 -12.67 -6.48
N ARG A 116 5.71 -13.12 -6.75
CA ARG A 116 6.75 -13.30 -5.74
C ARG A 116 7.08 -11.99 -5.04
N HIS A 117 7.18 -10.90 -5.80
CA HIS A 117 7.39 -9.57 -5.25
C HIS A 117 6.25 -9.13 -4.33
N GLU A 118 4.99 -9.35 -4.71
CA GLU A 118 3.83 -9.06 -3.85
C GLU A 118 3.89 -9.85 -2.53
N VAL A 119 4.21 -11.15 -2.59
CA VAL A 119 4.34 -11.99 -1.40
C VAL A 119 5.48 -11.50 -0.50
N GLN A 120 6.62 -11.09 -1.07
CA GLN A 120 7.71 -10.51 -0.30
C GLN A 120 7.33 -9.19 0.37
N CYS A 121 6.56 -8.35 -0.32
CA CYS A 121 6.01 -7.12 0.28
C CYS A 121 5.09 -7.43 1.46
N LEU A 122 4.29 -8.50 1.39
CA LEU A 122 3.43 -8.92 2.50
C LEU A 122 4.20 -9.47 3.69
N LEU A 123 5.28 -10.21 3.45
CA LEU A 123 6.15 -10.72 4.52
C LEU A 123 6.85 -9.60 5.31
N LYS A 124 7.03 -8.42 4.70
CA LYS A 124 7.58 -7.22 5.36
C LYS A 124 6.53 -6.41 6.12
N GLN A 125 5.24 -6.69 5.91
CA GLN A 125 4.14 -6.00 6.56
C GLN A 125 3.77 -6.68 7.88
N ASN A 126 3.11 -5.95 8.77
CA ASN A 126 2.73 -6.43 10.10
C ASN A 126 1.44 -7.28 10.07
N TYR A 127 1.37 -8.26 9.17
CA TYR A 127 0.28 -9.23 9.11
C TYR A 127 0.60 -10.48 9.93
N GLU A 128 -0.46 -11.13 10.41
CA GLU A 128 -0.36 -12.46 11.02
C GLU A 128 0.17 -13.48 9.99
N GLN A 129 1.10 -14.33 10.39
CA GLN A 129 1.73 -15.31 9.50
C GLN A 129 0.71 -16.28 8.89
N ASP A 130 -0.31 -16.67 9.65
CA ASP A 130 -1.40 -17.53 9.17
C ASP A 130 -2.31 -16.82 8.16
N ALA A 131 -2.52 -15.51 8.32
CA ALA A 131 -3.24 -14.72 7.34
C ALA A 131 -2.48 -14.62 6.01
N ILE A 132 -1.16 -14.44 6.06
CA ILE A 132 -0.28 -14.44 4.88
C ILE A 132 -0.29 -15.82 4.23
N LEU A 133 -0.14 -16.90 5.01
CA LEU A 133 -0.13 -18.27 4.49
C LEU A 133 -1.44 -18.61 3.77
N ASN A 134 -2.58 -18.23 4.36
CA ASN A 134 -3.88 -18.43 3.74
C ASN A 134 -4.06 -17.58 2.48
N ALA A 135 -3.54 -16.35 2.46
CA ALA A 135 -3.57 -15.50 1.26
C ALA A 135 -2.70 -16.11 0.13
N VAL A 136 -1.50 -16.59 0.46
CA VAL A 136 -0.57 -17.24 -0.48
C VAL A 136 -1.19 -18.51 -1.06
N ARG A 137 -1.79 -19.36 -0.24
CA ARG A 137 -2.46 -20.59 -0.74
C ARG A 137 -3.64 -20.29 -1.65
N ARG A 138 -4.40 -19.21 -1.37
CA ARG A 138 -5.54 -18.79 -2.19
C ARG A 138 -5.15 -18.09 -3.48
N SER A 139 -3.96 -17.50 -3.54
CA SER A 139 -3.48 -16.81 -4.74
C SER A 139 -2.90 -17.77 -5.78
N LEU A 140 -2.49 -18.97 -5.37
CA LEU A 140 -2.00 -20.03 -6.23
C LEU A 140 -3.17 -20.86 -6.79
N ARG A 141 -3.24 -20.98 -8.11
CA ARG A 141 -4.23 -21.83 -8.81
C ARG A 141 -3.54 -22.63 -9.92
N GLY A 142 -4.28 -23.47 -10.64
CA GLY A 142 -3.71 -24.30 -11.71
C GLY A 142 -2.56 -25.19 -11.23
N GLU A 143 -1.50 -25.29 -12.04
CA GLU A 143 -0.30 -26.09 -11.72
C GLU A 143 0.41 -25.59 -10.46
N ALA A 144 0.53 -24.28 -10.29
CA ALA A 144 1.16 -23.68 -9.11
C ALA A 144 0.40 -24.02 -7.81
N GLY A 145 -0.94 -24.05 -7.87
CA GLY A 145 -1.79 -24.50 -6.77
C GLY A 145 -1.61 -25.99 -6.46
N LEU A 146 -1.49 -26.84 -7.47
CA LEU A 146 -1.21 -28.28 -7.29
C LEU A 146 0.17 -28.54 -6.68
N VAL A 147 1.18 -27.73 -7.03
CA VAL A 147 2.49 -27.78 -6.38
C VAL A 147 2.37 -27.42 -4.90
N ALA A 148 1.65 -26.34 -4.58
CA ALA A 148 1.46 -25.90 -3.20
C ALA A 148 0.64 -26.91 -2.37
N MET A 149 -0.33 -27.59 -2.97
CA MET A 149 -1.12 -28.64 -2.31
C MET A 149 -0.30 -29.92 -2.05
N ARG A 150 0.67 -30.23 -2.92
CA ARG A 150 1.58 -31.37 -2.76
C ARG A 150 2.64 -31.14 -1.69
N LEU A 151 2.86 -29.89 -1.27
CA LEU A 151 3.65 -29.59 -0.08
C LEU A 151 2.86 -29.98 1.17
N GLU A 152 3.54 -30.44 2.21
CA GLU A 152 2.92 -30.87 3.46
C GLU A 152 1.98 -29.79 4.03
N LEU A 153 0.93 -30.22 4.74
CA LEU A 153 -0.11 -29.33 5.29
C LEU A 153 0.47 -28.20 6.18
N ASN A 154 1.64 -28.45 6.78
CA ASN A 154 2.38 -27.54 7.66
C ASN A 154 3.49 -26.74 6.94
N ALA A 155 3.53 -26.76 5.60
CA ALA A 155 4.51 -26.00 4.85
C ALA A 155 4.35 -24.50 5.12
N THR A 156 5.44 -23.87 5.57
CA THR A 156 5.50 -22.43 5.76
C THR A 156 5.52 -21.70 4.42
N VAL A 157 5.17 -20.40 4.42
CA VAL A 157 5.24 -19.54 3.23
C VAL A 157 6.61 -19.62 2.55
N LYS A 158 7.68 -19.69 3.35
CA LYS A 158 9.06 -19.80 2.85
C LYS A 158 9.29 -21.09 2.05
N VAL A 159 8.76 -22.22 2.51
CA VAL A 159 8.89 -23.52 1.81
C VAL A 159 8.13 -23.49 0.49
N ILE A 160 6.94 -22.89 0.47
CA ILE A 160 6.14 -22.71 -0.75
C ILE A 160 6.93 -21.86 -1.76
N ILE A 161 7.44 -20.70 -1.35
CA ILE A 161 8.24 -19.83 -2.21
C ILE A 161 9.49 -20.55 -2.72
N GLN A 162 10.21 -21.28 -1.86
CA GLN A 162 11.40 -22.02 -2.27
C GLN A 162 11.10 -23.07 -3.34
N LYS A 163 9.97 -23.78 -3.20
CA LYS A 163 9.57 -24.78 -4.19
C LYS A 163 9.17 -24.14 -5.51
N LEU A 164 8.44 -23.03 -5.46
CA LEU A 164 8.06 -22.27 -6.65
C LEU A 164 9.28 -21.62 -7.32
N ASP A 165 10.25 -21.12 -6.55
CA ASP A 165 11.53 -20.59 -7.05
C ASP A 165 12.29 -21.68 -7.83
N SER A 166 12.22 -22.94 -7.40
CA SER A 166 12.85 -24.07 -8.10
C SER A 166 12.16 -24.46 -9.41
N ILE A 167 10.87 -24.13 -9.60
CA ILE A 167 10.08 -24.58 -10.76
C ILE A 167 9.89 -23.43 -11.76
N TYR A 168 9.60 -22.24 -11.25
CA TYR A 168 9.22 -21.05 -12.02
C TYR A 168 10.22 -19.91 -11.91
N GLY A 169 11.17 -19.98 -10.96
CA GLY A 169 12.22 -18.96 -10.84
C GLY A 169 13.16 -19.01 -12.05
N SER A 170 13.55 -17.84 -12.54
CA SER A 170 14.50 -17.76 -13.64
C SER A 170 15.86 -18.36 -13.23
N VAL A 171 16.34 -19.39 -13.94
CA VAL A 171 17.68 -19.97 -13.72
C VAL A 171 18.71 -19.18 -14.53
N ASP A 172 18.70 -17.85 -14.43
CA ASP A 172 19.76 -17.04 -15.02
C ASP A 172 21.06 -17.38 -14.29
N LYS A 173 22.09 -17.88 -15.01
CA LYS A 173 23.40 -18.09 -14.38
C LYS A 173 23.92 -16.73 -13.91
N LYS A 174 24.57 -16.68 -12.74
CA LYS A 174 25.03 -15.43 -12.13
C LYS A 174 25.89 -14.61 -13.10
N GLU A 175 26.67 -15.31 -13.91
CA GLU A 175 27.58 -14.78 -14.92
C GLU A 175 26.83 -14.27 -16.16
N GLU A 176 25.74 -14.92 -16.54
CA GLU A 176 24.92 -14.56 -17.70
C GLU A 176 24.17 -13.24 -17.46
N LEU A 177 23.76 -12.99 -16.21
CA LEU A 177 23.01 -11.79 -15.85
C LEU A 177 23.85 -10.50 -15.95
N LEU A 178 25.09 -10.52 -15.46
CA LEU A 178 26.00 -9.38 -15.61
C LEU A 178 26.45 -9.23 -17.07
N ALA A 179 26.66 -10.33 -17.79
CA ALA A 179 26.94 -10.27 -19.23
C ALA A 179 25.77 -9.64 -20.01
N GLU A 180 24.52 -9.99 -19.68
CA GLU A 180 23.33 -9.37 -20.27
C GLU A 180 23.24 -7.88 -19.95
N PHE A 181 23.57 -7.48 -18.71
CA PHE A 181 23.59 -6.08 -18.30
C PHE A 181 24.59 -5.27 -19.13
N TYR A 182 25.86 -5.68 -19.17
CA TYR A 182 26.90 -4.97 -19.91
C TYR A 182 26.77 -5.10 -21.44
N GLY A 183 26.12 -6.16 -21.93
CA GLY A 183 25.82 -6.38 -23.34
C GLY A 183 24.57 -5.63 -23.84
N SER A 184 23.71 -5.17 -22.94
CA SER A 184 22.45 -4.52 -23.30
C SER A 184 22.66 -3.16 -23.99
N ARG A 185 21.91 -2.91 -25.05
CA ARG A 185 21.86 -1.64 -25.79
C ARG A 185 20.42 -1.22 -26.03
N GLN A 186 20.19 0.08 -26.25
CA GLN A 186 18.89 0.61 -26.64
C GLN A 186 18.50 0.08 -28.04
N ARG A 187 17.34 -0.56 -28.16
CA ARG A 187 16.88 -1.09 -29.46
C ARG A 187 16.44 0.03 -30.41
N PRO A 188 16.51 -0.14 -31.75
CA PRO A 188 16.18 0.91 -32.72
C PRO A 188 14.80 1.55 -32.54
N THR A 189 13.79 0.76 -32.17
CA THR A 189 12.40 1.21 -31.98
C THR A 189 12.04 1.51 -30.53
N GLU A 190 12.95 1.29 -29.58
CA GLU A 190 12.70 1.44 -28.14
C GLU A 190 12.98 2.88 -27.68
N SER A 191 12.10 3.40 -26.81
CA SER A 191 12.28 4.71 -26.17
C SER A 191 13.36 4.65 -25.07
N VAL A 192 13.88 5.81 -24.66
CA VAL A 192 14.90 5.87 -23.59
C VAL A 192 14.33 5.35 -22.27
N THR A 193 13.08 5.71 -21.93
CA THR A 193 12.40 5.23 -20.73
C THR A 193 12.21 3.72 -20.73
N ALA A 194 11.72 3.15 -21.84
CA ALA A 194 11.54 1.70 -21.94
C ALA A 194 12.88 0.95 -21.80
N TRP A 195 13.95 1.50 -22.39
CA TRP A 195 15.29 0.97 -22.23
C TRP A 195 15.81 1.06 -20.79
N SER A 196 15.64 2.20 -20.11
CA SER A 196 16.02 2.38 -18.70
C SER A 196 15.30 1.35 -17.82
N CYS A 197 13.98 1.22 -17.96
CA CYS A 197 13.20 0.25 -17.18
C CYS A 197 13.66 -1.19 -17.43
N ARG A 198 14.00 -1.55 -18.68
CA ARG A 198 14.54 -2.88 -18.99
C ARG A 198 15.90 -3.11 -18.34
N LEU A 199 16.78 -2.13 -18.38
CA LEU A 199 18.11 -2.20 -17.80
C LEU A 199 18.07 -2.24 -16.26
N GLU A 200 17.17 -1.45 -15.65
CA GLU A 200 16.83 -1.49 -14.22
C GLU A 200 16.33 -2.88 -13.79
N GLY A 201 15.50 -3.52 -14.62
CA GLY A 201 15.06 -4.90 -14.40
C GLY A 201 16.21 -5.89 -14.34
N ILE A 202 17.20 -5.77 -15.24
CA ILE A 202 18.36 -6.68 -15.30
C ILE A 202 19.25 -6.48 -14.06
N ILE A 203 19.59 -5.23 -13.72
CA ILE A 203 20.44 -4.96 -12.54
C ILE A 203 19.71 -5.27 -11.23
N GLY A 204 18.39 -5.07 -11.17
CA GLY A 204 17.56 -5.43 -10.01
C GLY A 204 17.65 -6.92 -9.69
N LYS A 205 17.57 -7.78 -10.71
CA LYS A 205 17.81 -9.23 -10.55
C LYS A 205 19.21 -9.52 -10.01
N ALA A 206 20.23 -8.75 -10.40
CA ALA A 206 21.61 -8.96 -9.95
C ALA A 206 21.78 -8.58 -8.47
N VAL A 207 21.13 -7.49 -8.04
CA VAL A 207 21.04 -7.07 -6.64
C VAL A 207 20.34 -8.12 -5.79
N ASP A 208 19.20 -8.64 -6.25
CA ASP A 208 18.43 -9.65 -5.49
C ASP A 208 19.20 -10.97 -5.30
N ARG A 209 20.16 -11.25 -6.19
CA ARG A 209 21.08 -12.40 -6.10
C ARG A 209 22.37 -12.11 -5.34
N GLY A 210 22.55 -10.88 -4.84
CA GLY A 210 23.75 -10.45 -4.13
C GLY A 210 24.99 -10.34 -5.02
N LEU A 211 24.82 -10.16 -6.33
CA LEU A 211 25.93 -9.99 -7.29
C LEU A 211 26.41 -8.55 -7.35
N VAL A 212 25.52 -7.59 -7.02
CA VAL A 212 25.77 -6.16 -7.06
C VAL A 212 25.24 -5.55 -5.76
N GLN A 213 25.99 -4.61 -5.19
CA GLN A 213 25.52 -3.89 -4.01
C GLN A 213 24.60 -2.74 -4.42
N ARG A 214 23.57 -2.47 -3.62
CA ARG A 214 22.59 -1.40 -3.91
C ARG A 214 23.24 -0.02 -4.10
N GLN A 215 24.35 0.25 -3.41
CA GLN A 215 25.10 1.49 -3.52
C GLN A 215 25.74 1.71 -4.90
N ASP A 216 26.03 0.62 -5.64
CA ASP A 216 26.72 0.69 -6.93
C ASP A 216 25.73 0.77 -8.11
N VAL A 217 24.45 0.47 -7.87
CA VAL A 217 23.40 0.37 -8.90
C VAL A 217 23.25 1.65 -9.68
N ASP A 218 23.17 2.80 -9.01
CA ASP A 218 22.93 4.09 -9.67
C ASP A 218 24.10 4.46 -10.60
N ASN A 219 25.34 4.24 -10.14
CA ASN A 219 26.53 4.49 -10.94
C ASN A 219 26.61 3.55 -12.15
N MET A 220 26.31 2.26 -11.94
CA MET A 220 26.29 1.26 -13.01
C MET A 220 25.21 1.57 -14.04
N LEU A 221 24.01 1.93 -13.59
CA LEU A 221 22.90 2.34 -14.46
C LEU A 221 23.27 3.57 -15.25
N HIS A 222 23.81 4.61 -14.61
CA HIS A 222 24.21 5.83 -15.31
C HIS A 222 25.26 5.56 -16.40
N ALA A 223 26.29 4.77 -16.08
CA ALA A 223 27.32 4.38 -17.05
C ALA A 223 26.74 3.56 -18.21
N MET A 224 25.83 2.62 -17.95
CA MET A 224 25.23 1.77 -18.97
C MET A 224 24.17 2.49 -19.80
N ILE A 225 23.36 3.36 -19.18
CA ILE A 225 22.40 4.24 -19.86
C ILE A 225 23.14 5.27 -20.73
N TRP A 226 24.35 5.67 -20.37
CA TRP A 226 25.14 6.46 -21.29
C TRP A 226 25.69 5.59 -22.42
N THR A 227 26.48 4.57 -22.09
CA THR A 227 27.23 3.77 -23.08
C THR A 227 26.34 3.00 -24.07
N GLY A 228 25.16 2.57 -23.65
CA GLY A 228 24.22 1.82 -24.50
C GLY A 228 23.20 2.65 -25.29
N LEU A 229 23.23 3.99 -25.16
CA LEU A 229 22.27 4.89 -25.78
C LEU A 229 22.50 4.95 -27.30
N LYS A 230 21.42 5.21 -28.06
CA LYS A 230 21.55 5.41 -29.51
C LYS A 230 22.51 6.56 -29.84
N PRO A 231 23.37 6.43 -30.87
CA PRO A 231 24.34 7.46 -31.25
C PRO A 231 23.70 8.84 -31.43
N HIS A 232 22.60 8.95 -32.18
CA HIS A 232 21.94 10.24 -32.42
C HIS A 232 21.47 10.93 -31.12
N LEU A 233 21.10 10.17 -30.10
CA LEU A 233 20.70 10.74 -28.81
C LEU A 233 21.92 11.19 -28.01
N LYS A 234 23.04 10.46 -28.09
CA LYS A 234 24.31 10.88 -27.49
C LYS A 234 24.82 12.17 -28.11
N ASP A 235 24.75 12.30 -29.42
CA ASP A 235 25.22 13.49 -30.12
C ASP A 235 24.45 14.75 -29.67
N ILE A 236 23.14 14.61 -29.41
CA ILE A 236 22.29 15.71 -28.93
C ILE A 236 22.52 15.99 -27.44
N SER A 237 22.85 14.97 -26.63
CA SER A 237 22.92 15.07 -25.16
C SER A 237 24.34 15.08 -24.56
N GLY A 238 25.38 14.92 -25.37
CA GLY A 238 26.78 14.80 -24.94
C GLY A 238 27.27 15.97 -24.10
N HIS A 239 26.93 17.19 -24.49
CA HIS A 239 27.29 18.40 -23.75
C HIS A 239 26.75 18.45 -22.30
N LYS A 240 25.70 17.67 -21.99
CA LYS A 240 25.12 17.57 -20.64
C LYS A 240 25.82 16.50 -19.82
N TYR A 241 26.15 15.37 -20.44
CA TYR A 241 26.89 14.28 -19.79
C TYR A 241 28.28 14.73 -19.32
N ASP A 242 28.97 15.53 -20.14
CA ASP A 242 30.27 16.11 -19.77
C ASP A 242 30.14 17.13 -18.62
N ASN A 243 29.02 17.86 -18.52
CA ASN A 243 28.80 18.84 -17.45
C ASN A 243 28.61 18.18 -16.08
N ASP A 244 27.91 17.05 -16.02
CA ASP A 244 27.68 16.32 -14.76
C ASP A 244 28.95 15.57 -14.31
N LEU A 245 29.81 15.15 -15.24
CA LEU A 245 31.14 14.62 -14.93
C LEU A 245 32.11 15.70 -14.41
N ILE A 246 32.01 16.93 -14.90
CA ILE A 246 32.84 18.07 -14.44
C ILE A 246 32.38 18.60 -13.07
N ARG A 247 31.13 18.36 -12.66
CA ARG A 247 30.60 18.81 -11.35
C ARG A 247 30.80 17.83 -10.20
N LEU A 248 31.35 16.66 -10.48
CA LEU A 248 31.65 15.62 -9.47
C LEU A 248 33.15 15.51 -9.13
N TRP A 249 33.96 16.50 -9.53
CA TRP A 249 35.37 16.65 -9.13
C TRP A 249 35.66 18.08 -8.64
#